data_AF-E4XXL6-F1
#
_entry.id   AF-E4XXL6-F1
#
_cell.length_a   1.000
_cell.length_b   1.000
_cell.length_c   1.000
_cell.angle_alpha   90.00
_cell.angle_beta   90.00
_cell.angle_gamma   90.00
#
_symmetry.space_group_name_H-M   'P 1'
#
loop_
_entity.id
_entity.type
_entity.pdbx_description
1 polymer ?
#
loop_
_entity_poly.entity_id
_entity_poly.type
_entity_poly.pdbx_seq_one_letter_code
_entity_poly.pdbx_strand_id
1 'polypeptide(L)'
;MRIENENLRQALNEIGIAGIQRVEQNLNIEKTQEGARYQERVVKEKEVETKNCELEELRKELGVIGGAGHYFGNDKGGVRDSMEEKEFKKVLQLLAAGETKINLKFSWSQMLKVAEAGWTIKFNTAFKNYGGDGKFYLWIWNKEGGAKFKAIAQEIDERNGEEANRRELQSKKDGTRQRIKYEDVAGYVYVRFNITIL
;
A
#
# COMPACT_ATOMS: atom_id res chain seq x y z
N MET A 1 -27.40 40.32 -65.26
CA MET A 1 -27.52 41.18 -64.06
C MET A 1 -28.53 40.70 -63.01
N ARG A 2 -29.81 40.41 -63.29
CA ARG A 2 -30.75 39.90 -62.24
C ARG A 2 -30.40 38.49 -61.73
N ILE A 3 -30.04 37.59 -62.63
CA ILE A 3 -29.76 36.16 -62.34
C ILE A 3 -28.49 35.98 -61.47
N GLU A 4 -27.45 36.80 -61.68
CA GLU A 4 -26.21 36.72 -60.89
C GLU A 4 -26.39 37.16 -59.43
N ASN A 5 -27.34 38.06 -59.16
CA ASN A 5 -27.61 38.56 -57.81
C ASN A 5 -28.39 37.52 -56.98
N GLU A 6 -29.28 36.75 -57.60
CA GLU A 6 -29.98 35.63 -56.97
C GLU A 6 -29.03 34.48 -56.61
N ASN A 7 -28.10 34.13 -57.51
CA ASN A 7 -27.08 33.12 -57.25
C ASN A 7 -26.15 33.50 -56.08
N LEU A 8 -25.75 34.78 -55.99
CA LEU A 8 -24.94 35.28 -54.87
C LEU A 8 -25.70 35.26 -53.54
N ARG A 9 -26.99 35.64 -53.55
CA ARG A 9 -27.85 35.57 -52.35
C ARG A 9 -28.05 34.14 -51.87
N GLN A 10 -28.22 33.19 -52.80
CA GLN A 10 -28.36 31.78 -52.47
C GLN A 10 -27.06 31.22 -51.86
N ALA A 11 -25.91 31.50 -52.46
CA ALA A 11 -24.61 31.07 -51.94
C ALA A 11 -24.30 31.64 -50.54
N LEU A 12 -24.64 32.92 -50.29
CA LEU A 12 -24.47 33.54 -48.97
C LEU A 12 -25.37 32.90 -47.91
N ASN A 13 -26.61 32.53 -48.27
CA ASN A 13 -27.52 31.80 -47.38
C ASN A 13 -27.00 30.40 -47.05
N GLU A 14 -26.50 29.67 -48.04
CA GLU A 14 -25.94 28.32 -47.86
C GLU A 14 -24.70 28.35 -46.94
N ILE A 15 -23.83 29.35 -47.09
CA ILE A 15 -22.68 29.56 -46.19
C ILE A 15 -23.15 29.86 -44.76
N GLY A 16 -24.18 30.70 -44.60
CA GLY A 16 -24.77 31.03 -43.30
C GLY A 16 -25.34 29.79 -42.59
N ILE A 17 -26.10 28.97 -43.31
CA ILE A 17 -26.68 27.72 -42.79
C ILE A 17 -25.57 26.72 -42.41
N ALA A 18 -24.56 26.55 -43.26
CA ALA A 18 -23.44 25.66 -42.97
C ALA A 18 -22.61 26.13 -41.76
N GLY A 19 -22.46 27.44 -41.57
CA GLY A 19 -21.82 28.03 -40.39
C GLY A 19 -22.57 27.71 -39.09
N ILE A 20 -23.89 27.88 -39.08
CA ILE A 20 -24.75 27.58 -37.92
C ILE A 20 -24.67 26.08 -37.58
N GLN A 21 -24.78 25.20 -38.57
CA GLN A 21 -24.70 23.75 -38.37
C GLN A 21 -23.36 23.31 -37.76
N ARG A 22 -22.25 23.92 -38.17
CA ARG A 22 -20.93 23.63 -37.58
C ARG A 22 -20.85 24.06 -36.10
N VAL A 23 -21.42 25.21 -35.76
CA VAL A 23 -21.45 25.70 -34.37
C VAL A 23 -22.30 24.78 -33.50
N GLU A 24 -23.47 24.33 -33.98
CA GLU A 24 -24.32 23.36 -33.26
C GLU A 24 -23.63 22.02 -33.06
N GLN A 25 -22.91 21.51 -34.07
CA GLN A 25 -22.11 20.29 -33.95
C GLN A 25 -21.01 20.43 -32.89
N ASN A 26 -20.27 21.54 -32.91
CA ASN A 26 -19.21 21.78 -31.93
C ASN A 26 -19.75 21.90 -30.50
N LEU A 27 -20.87 22.61 -30.31
CA LEU A 27 -21.54 22.72 -29.00
C LEU A 27 -22.00 21.36 -28.47
N ASN A 28 -22.51 20.49 -29.35
CA ASN A 28 -22.90 19.13 -28.95
C ASN A 28 -21.68 18.29 -28.56
N ILE A 29 -20.57 18.39 -29.30
CA ILE A 29 -19.32 17.69 -28.96
C ILE A 29 -18.81 18.15 -27.59
N GLU A 30 -18.76 19.46 -27.32
CA GLU A 30 -18.32 20.00 -26.03
C GLU A 30 -19.19 19.49 -24.87
N LYS A 31 -20.52 19.54 -25.02
CA LYS A 31 -21.45 19.01 -24.00
C LYS A 31 -21.25 17.52 -23.75
N THR A 32 -21.03 16.73 -24.80
CA THR A 32 -20.74 15.30 -24.66
C THR A 32 -19.41 15.05 -23.94
N GLN A 33 -18.35 15.80 -24.28
CA GLN A 33 -17.05 15.68 -23.61
C GLN A 33 -17.11 16.10 -22.14
N GLU A 34 -17.85 17.17 -21.82
CA GLU A 34 -18.03 17.62 -20.45
C GLU A 34 -18.81 16.60 -19.61
N GLY A 35 -19.86 16.00 -20.19
CA GLY A 35 -20.59 14.89 -19.58
C GLY A 35 -19.70 13.67 -19.31
N ALA A 36 -18.84 13.30 -20.26
CA ALA A 36 -17.89 12.20 -20.09
C ALA A 36 -16.86 12.47 -18.98
N ARG A 37 -16.30 13.69 -18.93
CA ARG A 37 -15.37 14.11 -17.86
C ARG A 37 -16.02 14.11 -16.48
N TYR A 38 -17.29 14.55 -16.40
CA TYR A 38 -18.05 14.51 -15.17
C TYR A 38 -18.26 13.06 -14.70
N GLN A 39 -18.67 12.16 -15.59
CA GLN A 39 -18.83 10.75 -15.25
C GLN A 39 -17.51 10.11 -14.81
N GLU A 40 -16.41 10.40 -15.50
CA GLU A 40 -15.09 9.92 -15.11
C GLU A 40 -14.69 10.40 -13.70
N ARG A 41 -14.97 11.66 -13.35
CA ARG A 41 -14.72 12.19 -12.01
C ARG A 41 -15.56 11.48 -10.95
N VAL A 42 -16.86 11.27 -11.20
CA VAL A 42 -17.76 10.56 -10.27
C VAL A 42 -17.31 9.11 -10.06
N VAL A 43 -16.85 8.41 -11.11
CA VAL A 43 -16.32 7.04 -10.98
C VAL A 43 -15.06 7.03 -10.13
N LYS A 44 -14.11 7.94 -10.38
CA LYS A 44 -12.88 8.06 -9.58
C LYS A 44 -13.17 8.37 -8.10
N GLU A 45 -14.14 9.24 -7.83
CA GLU A 45 -14.55 9.56 -6.45
C GLU A 45 -15.12 8.33 -5.73
N LYS A 46 -16.00 7.55 -6.39
CA LYS A 46 -16.53 6.31 -5.83
C LYS A 46 -15.45 5.25 -5.60
N GLU A 47 -14.49 5.11 -6.51
CA GLU A 47 -13.35 4.21 -6.33
C GLU A 47 -12.48 4.60 -5.12
N VAL A 48 -12.24 5.90 -4.93
CA VAL A 48 -11.50 6.41 -3.76
C VAL A 48 -12.29 6.15 -2.48
N GLU A 49 -13.59 6.42 -2.47
CA GLU A 49 -14.46 6.16 -1.33
C GLU A 49 -14.46 4.67 -0.96
N THR A 50 -14.54 3.79 -1.96
CA THR A 50 -14.54 2.33 -1.76
C THR A 50 -13.21 1.87 -1.16
N LYS A 51 -12.08 2.31 -1.73
CA LYS A 51 -10.74 2.00 -1.21
C LYS A 51 -10.53 2.52 0.21
N ASN A 52 -11.03 3.72 0.51
CA ASN A 52 -10.94 4.26 1.87
C ASN A 52 -11.75 3.42 2.86
N CYS A 53 -12.94 2.93 2.46
CA CYS A 53 -13.73 2.03 3.27
C CYS A 53 -12.97 0.71 3.56
N GLU A 54 -12.41 0.08 2.53
CA GLU A 54 -11.60 -1.14 2.67
C GLU A 54 -10.39 -0.93 3.60
N LEU A 55 -9.70 0.21 3.48
CA LEU A 55 -8.56 0.54 4.35
C LEU A 55 -8.97 0.73 5.81
N GLU A 56 -10.13 1.34 6.07
CA GLU A 56 -10.67 1.45 7.42
C GLU A 56 -11.05 0.08 8.02
N GLU A 57 -11.57 -0.83 7.21
CA GLU A 57 -11.81 -2.22 7.62
C GLU A 57 -10.50 -2.93 7.94
N LEU A 58 -9.47 -2.78 7.10
CA LEU A 58 -8.14 -3.31 7.36
C LEU A 58 -7.52 -2.75 8.65
N ARG A 59 -7.68 -1.44 8.92
CA ARG A 59 -7.23 -0.83 10.18
C ARG A 59 -7.96 -1.40 11.38
N LYS A 60 -9.26 -1.65 11.28
CA LYS A 60 -10.04 -2.28 12.36
C LYS A 60 -9.59 -3.73 12.58
N GLU A 61 -9.40 -4.48 11.50
CA GLU A 61 -8.97 -5.87 11.54
C GLU A 61 -7.56 -6.03 12.10
N LEU A 62 -6.64 -5.12 11.76
CA LEU A 62 -5.23 -5.16 12.15
C LEU A 62 -4.93 -4.31 13.40
N GLY A 63 -5.93 -3.66 13.96
CA GLY A 63 -5.80 -2.74 15.08
C GLY A 63 -5.16 -1.39 14.73
N VAL A 64 -5.09 -0.51 15.74
CA VAL A 64 -4.71 0.92 15.61
C VAL A 64 -3.34 1.16 14.97
N ILE A 65 -2.46 0.14 14.94
CA ILE A 65 -1.10 0.22 14.36
C ILE A 65 -0.94 -0.76 13.18
N GLY A 66 -2.05 -1.19 12.56
CA GLY A 66 -2.04 -1.88 11.26
C GLY A 66 -1.26 -3.20 11.22
N GLY A 67 -1.10 -3.90 12.36
CA GLY A 67 -0.33 -5.14 12.45
C GLY A 67 -1.21 -6.35 12.69
N ALA A 68 -1.12 -7.35 11.81
CA ALA A 68 -1.86 -8.60 12.00
C ALA A 68 -1.20 -9.47 13.07
N GLY A 69 -2.02 -10.24 13.78
CA GLY A 69 -1.57 -11.09 14.90
C GLY A 69 -1.66 -10.40 16.25
N HIS A 70 -2.72 -9.59 16.45
CA HIS A 70 -3.18 -8.97 17.69
C HIS A 70 -2.51 -9.49 18.97
N TYR A 71 -1.46 -8.80 19.40
CA TYR A 71 -1.39 -8.32 20.77
C TYR A 71 -0.47 -7.09 20.87
N PHE A 72 -1.05 -5.91 21.11
CA PHE A 72 -0.35 -4.66 21.43
C PHE A 72 -0.39 -4.37 22.94
N GLY A 73 -0.33 -5.42 23.75
CA GLY A 73 -0.19 -5.35 25.20
C GLY A 73 0.80 -6.40 25.68
N ASN A 74 0.59 -6.92 26.89
CA ASN A 74 1.29 -8.10 27.39
C ASN A 74 0.78 -9.38 26.69
N ASP A 75 1.58 -10.08 25.88
CA ASP A 75 1.20 -11.35 25.21
C ASP A 75 0.70 -12.45 26.22
N LYS A 76 0.70 -12.20 27.54
CA LYS A 76 -0.10 -12.87 28.59
C LYS A 76 -1.62 -12.85 28.33
N GLY A 77 -2.10 -13.63 27.36
CA GLY A 77 -3.50 -14.07 27.33
C GLY A 77 -4.18 -14.27 25.96
N GLY A 78 -3.51 -14.03 24.83
CA GLY A 78 -4.07 -14.21 23.48
C GLY A 78 -3.69 -15.54 22.81
N VAL A 79 -4.31 -15.84 21.65
CA VAL A 79 -3.82 -16.87 20.70
C VAL A 79 -2.51 -16.36 20.13
N ARG A 80 -1.43 -17.08 20.40
CA ARG A 80 -0.07 -16.65 20.08
C ARG A 80 0.32 -17.29 18.78
N ASP A 81 -0.08 -16.63 17.70
CA ASP A 81 0.28 -17.05 16.35
C ASP A 81 1.25 -16.06 15.71
N SER A 82 1.96 -16.55 14.71
CA SER A 82 2.70 -15.74 13.76
C SER A 82 1.80 -15.24 12.64
N MET A 83 2.22 -14.19 11.94
CA MET A 83 1.50 -13.76 10.73
C MET A 83 1.71 -14.76 9.59
N GLU A 84 0.66 -15.06 8.83
CA GLU A 84 0.75 -15.78 7.56
C GLU A 84 0.82 -14.82 6.38
N GLU A 85 0.97 -15.36 5.17
CA GLU A 85 1.10 -14.57 3.93
C GLU A 85 -0.08 -13.60 3.71
N LYS A 86 -1.31 -14.03 4.03
CA LYS A 86 -2.52 -13.23 3.84
C LYS A 86 -2.49 -11.98 4.70
N GLU A 87 -2.05 -12.09 5.95
CA GLU A 87 -1.84 -10.99 6.87
C GLU A 87 -0.78 -10.02 6.35
N PHE A 88 0.36 -10.53 5.88
CA PHE A 88 1.41 -9.67 5.32
C PHE A 88 0.91 -8.88 4.11
N LYS A 89 0.10 -9.49 3.24
CA LYS A 89 -0.50 -8.78 2.09
C LYS A 89 -1.34 -7.58 2.54
N LYS A 90 -2.16 -7.75 3.58
CA LYS A 90 -2.96 -6.65 4.16
C LYS A 90 -2.08 -5.52 4.70
N VAL A 91 -1.00 -5.86 5.42
CA VAL A 91 -0.05 -4.85 5.93
C VAL A 91 0.63 -4.10 4.77
N LEU A 92 1.01 -4.80 3.71
CA LEU A 92 1.58 -4.19 2.51
C LEU A 92 0.60 -3.27 1.77
N GLN A 93 -0.70 -3.60 1.76
CA GLN A 93 -1.75 -2.71 1.24
C GLN A 93 -1.87 -1.43 2.08
N LEU A 94 -1.79 -1.53 3.42
CA LEU A 94 -1.75 -0.34 4.28
C LEU A 94 -0.54 0.54 3.98
N LEU A 95 0.65 -0.05 3.82
CA LEU A 95 1.85 0.70 3.41
C LEU A 95 1.67 1.40 2.05
N ALA A 96 1.04 0.72 1.09
CA ALA A 96 0.73 1.30 -0.22
C ALA A 96 -0.27 2.45 -0.15
N ALA A 97 -1.15 2.44 0.85
CA ALA A 97 -2.08 3.53 1.14
C ALA A 97 -1.45 4.69 1.94
N GLY A 98 -0.16 4.61 2.26
CA GLY A 98 0.57 5.66 2.98
C GLY A 98 0.61 5.49 4.49
N GLU A 99 0.19 4.33 5.03
CA GLU A 99 0.41 4.02 6.43
C GLU A 99 1.92 3.95 6.71
N THR A 100 2.37 4.65 7.75
CA THR A 100 3.81 4.75 8.06
C THR A 100 4.23 3.92 9.26
N LYS A 101 3.26 3.44 10.06
CA LYS A 101 3.53 2.63 11.25
C LYS A 101 2.83 1.29 11.12
N ILE A 102 3.60 0.22 11.24
CA ILE A 102 3.10 -1.15 11.14
C ILE A 102 3.76 -2.02 12.21
N ASN A 103 3.12 -3.12 12.59
CA ASN A 103 3.72 -4.15 13.42
C ASN A 103 3.76 -5.48 12.68
N LEU A 104 4.89 -6.17 12.80
CA LEU A 104 5.09 -7.48 12.22
C LEU A 104 5.54 -8.46 13.30
N LYS A 105 4.92 -9.63 13.36
CA LYS A 105 5.30 -10.72 14.27
C LYS A 105 5.62 -11.97 13.47
N PHE A 106 6.80 -12.52 13.74
CA PHE A 106 7.30 -13.71 13.07
C PHE A 106 7.59 -14.81 14.07
N SER A 107 7.33 -16.06 13.68
CA SER A 107 7.86 -17.22 14.38
C SER A 107 9.33 -17.45 13.98
N TRP A 108 10.14 -17.94 14.90
CA TRP A 108 11.56 -18.27 14.73
C TRP A 108 11.84 -19.32 13.64
N SER A 109 10.84 -20.05 13.15
CA SER A 109 11.00 -20.99 12.04
C SER A 109 10.63 -20.38 10.69
N GLN A 110 10.07 -19.17 10.68
CA GLN A 110 9.59 -18.56 9.44
C GLN A 110 10.73 -18.04 8.57
N MET A 111 10.55 -18.30 7.27
CA MET A 111 11.27 -17.62 6.19
C MET A 111 10.22 -17.25 5.16
N LEU A 112 10.10 -15.96 4.85
CA LEU A 112 9.06 -15.52 3.94
C LEU A 112 9.51 -14.36 3.07
N LYS A 113 8.89 -14.28 1.91
CA LYS A 113 9.02 -13.17 0.97
C LYS A 113 7.64 -12.93 0.36
N VAL A 114 7.02 -11.83 0.74
CA VAL A 114 5.67 -11.47 0.29
C VAL A 114 5.74 -10.16 -0.45
N ALA A 115 5.06 -10.09 -1.59
CA ALA A 115 4.94 -8.88 -2.40
C ALA A 115 3.46 -8.59 -2.66
N GLU A 116 3.07 -7.33 -2.48
CA GLU A 116 1.68 -6.87 -2.62
C GLU A 116 1.70 -5.34 -2.79
N ALA A 117 0.78 -4.81 -3.60
CA ALA A 117 0.58 -3.36 -3.80
C ALA A 117 1.87 -2.53 -4.06
N GLY A 118 2.87 -3.11 -4.73
CA GLY A 118 4.14 -2.43 -5.05
C GLY A 118 5.16 -2.39 -3.91
N TRP A 119 4.87 -3.09 -2.80
CA TRP A 119 5.77 -3.31 -1.69
C TRP A 119 6.23 -4.77 -1.62
N THR A 120 7.35 -5.01 -0.94
CA THR A 120 7.84 -6.36 -0.65
C THR A 120 8.46 -6.40 0.73
N ILE A 121 8.05 -7.38 1.53
CA ILE A 121 8.71 -7.74 2.78
C ILE A 121 9.43 -9.08 2.57
N LYS A 122 10.65 -9.17 3.09
CA LYS A 122 11.36 -10.45 3.24
C LYS A 122 11.84 -10.58 4.68
N PHE A 123 11.62 -11.74 5.27
CA PHE A 123 12.13 -12.09 6.59
C PHE A 123 12.96 -13.38 6.51
N ASN A 124 14.13 -13.34 7.14
CA ASN A 124 14.96 -14.51 7.38
C ASN A 124 15.14 -14.69 8.88
N THR A 125 14.99 -15.93 9.33
CA THR A 125 15.22 -16.34 10.72
C THR A 125 16.70 -16.36 11.13
N ALA A 126 16.94 -16.18 12.43
CA ALA A 126 18.20 -16.44 13.11
C ALA A 126 18.53 -17.93 13.30
N PHE A 127 17.52 -18.81 13.31
CA PHE A 127 17.70 -20.20 13.72
C PHE A 127 18.46 -21.04 12.69
N LYS A 128 19.57 -21.65 13.13
CA LYS A 128 20.47 -22.42 12.25
C LYS A 128 19.79 -23.60 11.57
N ASN A 129 18.87 -24.28 12.26
CA ASN A 129 18.13 -25.41 11.70
C ASN A 129 17.23 -25.02 10.52
N TYR A 130 16.95 -23.72 10.37
CA TYR A 130 16.18 -23.14 9.28
C TYR A 130 17.07 -22.24 8.38
N GLY A 131 18.38 -22.48 8.36
CA GLY A 131 19.33 -21.73 7.51
C GLY A 131 19.73 -20.34 8.04
N GLY A 132 19.41 -20.03 9.30
CA GLY A 132 19.83 -18.79 9.96
C GLY A 132 21.29 -18.80 10.43
N ASP A 133 21.79 -17.61 10.79
CA ASP A 133 23.19 -17.38 11.22
C ASP A 133 23.29 -16.83 12.66
N GLY A 134 22.23 -16.99 13.45
CA GLY A 134 22.07 -16.35 14.76
C GLY A 134 21.55 -14.91 14.70
N LYS A 135 21.17 -14.39 13.52
CA LYS A 135 20.47 -13.11 13.39
C LYS A 135 19.21 -13.19 12.54
N PHE A 136 18.20 -12.46 12.98
CA PHE A 136 17.02 -12.14 12.21
C PHE A 136 17.35 -11.01 11.23
N TYR A 137 16.82 -11.13 10.02
CA TYR A 137 16.94 -10.10 9.00
C TYR A 137 15.56 -9.77 8.44
N LEU A 138 15.25 -8.48 8.40
CA LEU A 138 14.02 -7.97 7.78
C LEU A 138 14.40 -6.98 6.69
N TRP A 139 13.91 -7.24 5.48
CA TRP A 139 13.99 -6.32 4.35
C TRP A 139 12.60 -5.77 4.04
N ILE A 140 12.57 -4.47 3.76
CA ILE A 140 11.40 -3.79 3.20
C ILE A 140 11.84 -3.09 1.92
N TRP A 141 11.02 -3.21 0.89
CA TRP A 141 11.25 -2.62 -0.41
C TRP A 141 9.95 -2.09 -0.99
N ASN A 142 10.05 -1.01 -1.77
CA ASN A 142 8.99 -0.49 -2.61
C ASN A 142 9.54 -0.11 -3.99
N LYS A 143 8.66 0.03 -4.98
CA LYS A 143 9.01 0.40 -6.36
C LYS A 143 9.81 1.70 -6.50
N GLU A 144 9.80 2.56 -5.48
CA GLU A 144 10.44 3.89 -5.48
C GLU A 144 11.91 3.88 -5.01
N GLY A 145 12.49 2.69 -4.76
CA GLY A 145 13.91 2.55 -4.41
C GLY A 145 14.19 2.24 -2.95
N GLY A 146 13.17 1.79 -2.21
CA GLY A 146 13.27 1.30 -0.83
C GLY A 146 13.07 2.40 0.20
N ALA A 147 11.98 2.31 0.97
CA ALA A 147 11.68 3.26 2.03
C ALA A 147 12.57 3.02 3.25
N LYS A 148 13.29 4.06 3.70
CA LYS A 148 14.04 3.98 4.97
C LYS A 148 13.06 3.75 6.10
N PHE A 149 13.48 3.00 7.11
CA PHE A 149 12.62 2.74 8.25
C PHE A 149 13.43 2.55 9.52
N LYS A 150 12.79 2.78 10.66
CA LYS A 150 13.29 2.34 11.96
C LYS A 150 12.37 1.25 12.50
N ALA A 151 12.91 0.42 13.39
CA ALA A 151 12.14 -0.60 14.06
C ALA A 151 12.50 -0.70 15.54
N ILE A 152 11.51 -1.00 16.38
CA ILE A 152 11.74 -1.57 17.70
C ILE A 152 11.56 -3.07 17.56
N ALA A 153 12.65 -3.82 17.69
CA ALA A 153 12.69 -5.27 17.66
C ALA A 153 12.65 -5.83 19.09
N GLN A 154 11.88 -6.89 19.30
CA GLN A 154 11.72 -7.57 20.59
C GLN A 154 11.51 -9.07 20.37
N GLU A 155 12.05 -9.88 21.27
CA GLU A 155 11.75 -11.31 21.37
C GLU A 155 10.56 -11.53 22.30
N ILE A 156 9.71 -12.51 22.00
CA ILE A 156 8.48 -12.79 22.75
C ILE A 156 8.37 -14.28 23.05
N ASP A 157 8.27 -14.62 24.34
CA ASP A 157 8.08 -16.00 24.81
C ASP A 157 6.68 -16.53 24.44
N GLU A 158 6.60 -17.71 23.83
CA GLU A 158 5.33 -18.31 23.40
C GLU A 158 4.43 -18.81 24.55
N ARG A 159 4.94 -18.99 25.77
CA ARG A 159 4.23 -19.61 26.90
C ARG A 159 3.64 -18.60 27.85
N ASN A 160 4.37 -17.52 28.12
CA ASN A 160 3.90 -16.43 28.96
C ASN A 160 3.79 -15.09 28.21
N GLY A 161 4.41 -14.87 27.05
CA GLY A 161 4.32 -13.59 26.35
C GLY A 161 5.26 -12.52 26.91
N GLU A 162 6.24 -12.95 27.69
CA GLU A 162 7.31 -12.11 28.19
C GLU A 162 8.13 -11.56 27.02
N GLU A 163 8.37 -10.26 27.08
CA GLU A 163 9.15 -9.54 26.07
C GLU A 163 10.58 -9.39 26.56
N ALA A 164 11.54 -9.76 25.73
CA ALA A 164 12.96 -9.63 26.03
C ALA A 164 13.70 -8.86 24.93
N ASN A 165 14.90 -8.40 25.28
CA ASN A 165 15.91 -7.89 24.34
C ASN A 165 15.42 -6.77 23.41
N ARG A 166 14.61 -5.83 23.93
CA ARG A 166 14.16 -4.67 23.17
C ARG A 166 15.34 -3.89 22.59
N ARG A 167 15.36 -3.71 21.27
CA ARG A 167 16.37 -2.91 20.54
C ARG A 167 15.72 -1.96 19.56
N GLU A 168 16.24 -0.74 19.50
CA GLU A 168 15.92 0.21 18.44
C GLU A 168 16.94 0.07 17.31
N LEU A 169 16.42 -0.10 16.09
CA LEU A 169 17.19 -0.42 14.90
C LEU A 169 16.85 0.58 13.79
N GLN A 170 17.87 1.02 13.08
CA GLN A 170 17.73 1.84 11.88
C GLN A 170 18.06 1.00 10.65
N SER A 171 17.23 1.10 9.60
CA SER A 171 17.48 0.40 8.36
C SER A 171 18.75 0.90 7.68
N LYS A 172 19.48 -0.03 7.07
CA LYS A 172 20.64 0.25 6.22
C LYS A 172 20.31 -0.17 4.80
N LYS A 173 20.82 0.59 3.83
CA LYS A 173 20.69 0.27 2.41
C LYS A 173 21.42 -1.04 2.11
N ASP A 174 20.75 -1.94 1.41
CA ASP A 174 21.25 -3.23 0.95
C ASP A 174 20.82 -3.42 -0.52
N GLY A 175 21.69 -2.98 -1.43
CA GLY A 175 21.35 -2.84 -2.85
C GLY A 175 20.22 -1.83 -3.06
N THR A 176 19.10 -2.30 -3.62
CA THR A 176 17.87 -1.50 -3.83
C THR A 176 16.90 -1.56 -2.65
N ARG A 177 17.22 -2.31 -1.59
CA ARG A 177 16.34 -2.54 -0.43
C ARG A 177 16.85 -1.85 0.82
N GLN A 178 15.98 -1.75 1.83
CA GLN A 178 16.36 -1.36 3.18
C GLN A 178 16.28 -2.58 4.09
N ARG A 179 17.29 -2.76 4.94
CA ARG A 179 17.46 -3.94 5.80
C ARG A 179 17.73 -3.53 7.24
N ILE A 180 17.10 -4.23 8.19
CA ILE A 180 17.55 -4.29 9.58
C ILE A 180 18.08 -5.68 9.92
N LYS A 181 18.94 -5.73 10.93
CA LYS A 181 19.53 -6.93 11.49
C LYS A 181 19.31 -6.91 13.00
N TYR A 182 18.84 -8.02 13.54
CA TYR A 182 18.56 -8.18 14.96
C TYR A 182 19.15 -9.51 15.44
N GLU A 183 19.93 -9.49 16.51
CA GLU A 183 20.58 -10.69 17.04
C GLU A 183 19.62 -11.47 17.93
N ASP A 184 19.60 -12.80 17.78
CA ASP A 184 18.86 -13.70 18.65
C ASP A 184 19.61 -13.84 19.97
N VAL A 185 18.96 -13.45 21.09
CA VAL A 185 19.63 -13.38 22.39
C VAL A 185 18.91 -14.22 23.45
N ALA A 186 17.57 -14.16 23.55
CA ALA A 186 16.82 -14.97 24.51
C ALA A 186 16.42 -16.34 23.93
N GLY A 187 16.43 -16.50 22.60
CA GLY A 187 16.00 -17.73 21.95
C GLY A 187 14.50 -17.96 22.08
N TYR A 188 13.71 -16.88 22.19
CA TYR A 188 12.26 -17.01 22.23
C TYR A 188 11.68 -17.34 20.85
N VAL A 189 10.50 -17.97 20.86
CA VAL A 189 9.85 -18.50 19.66
C VAL A 189 9.36 -17.41 18.72
N TYR A 190 9.06 -16.22 19.22
CA TYR A 190 8.58 -15.12 18.40
C TYR A 190 9.51 -13.92 18.41
N VAL A 191 9.56 -13.22 17.28
CA VAL A 191 10.19 -11.89 17.16
C VAL A 191 9.18 -10.90 16.59
N ARG A 192 9.11 -9.73 17.22
CA ARG A 192 8.21 -8.63 16.82
C ARG A 192 9.01 -7.42 16.39
N PHE A 193 8.56 -6.78 15.31
CA PHE A 193 9.12 -5.54 14.80
C PHE A 193 8.01 -4.48 14.71
N ASN A 194 8.09 -3.47 15.57
CA ASN A 194 7.29 -2.25 15.45
C ASN A 194 8.03 -1.29 14.51
N ILE A 195 7.54 -1.13 13.29
CA ILE A 195 8.22 -0.40 12.21
C ILE A 195 7.64 1.00 12.07
N THR A 196 8.50 1.96 11.74
CA THR A 196 8.12 3.29 11.28
C THR A 196 8.89 3.62 10.01
N ILE A 197 8.16 3.83 8.91
CA ILE A 197 8.71 4.33 7.65
C ILE A 197 9.11 5.81 7.82
N LEU A 198 10.26 6.20 7.25
CA LEU A 198 10.88 7.52 7.37
C LEU A 198 10.84 8.31 6.07
#